data_AF-A0A482XR08-F1
#
_entry.id   AF-A0A482XR08-F1
#
_cell.length_a   1.000
_cell.length_b   1.000
_cell.length_c   1.000
_cell.angle_alpha   90.00
_cell.angle_beta   90.00
_cell.angle_gamma   90.00
#
_symmetry.space_group_name_H-M   'P 1'
#
loop_
_entity.id
_entity.type
_entity.pdbx_description
1 polymer ?
#
loop_
_entity_poly.entity_id
_entity_poly.type
_entity_poly.pdbx_seq_one_letter_code
_entity_poly.pdbx_strand_id
1 'polypeptide(L)'
;MPSVKLNESESYLSILFIRFSLWYLKPYKLHKLEEGPSTRVTVSQEDAVRMLRQLLLIRRLETSAGNLYKEKVVRGFCHLSSGQEAIAVGIRCMMREQDSIISGYRSHGWAYLMGVSPANVLCELTGRRSGCSRGKGGSMHMYASNFYGGNGIVGAQSTILLIRKH
;
A
#
# COMPACT_ATOMS: atom_id res chain seq x y z
N MET A 1 -21.43 -28.64 -17.64
CA MET A 1 -20.43 -29.40 -16.85
C MET A 1 -20.79 -29.25 -15.38
N PRO A 2 -20.84 -30.34 -14.60
CA PRO A 2 -21.41 -30.32 -13.27
C PRO A 2 -20.51 -29.56 -12.28
N SER A 3 -21.14 -28.77 -11.42
CA SER A 3 -20.55 -27.95 -10.38
C SER A 3 -20.10 -28.81 -9.19
N VAL A 4 -18.78 -28.89 -8.98
CA VAL A 4 -18.20 -29.51 -7.80
C VAL A 4 -18.41 -28.56 -6.61
N LYS A 5 -19.26 -28.95 -5.66
CA LYS A 5 -19.36 -28.31 -4.34
C LYS A 5 -18.14 -28.73 -3.52
N LEU A 6 -17.25 -27.79 -3.19
CA LEU A 6 -16.22 -28.01 -2.18
C LEU A 6 -16.87 -27.88 -0.80
N ASN A 7 -16.81 -28.94 0.01
CA ASN A 7 -17.30 -28.95 1.39
C ASN A 7 -16.41 -28.07 2.29
N GLU A 8 -17.04 -27.33 3.21
CA GLU A 8 -16.39 -26.35 4.09
C GLU A 8 -15.36 -26.95 5.07
N SER A 9 -15.26 -28.28 5.17
CA SER A 9 -14.35 -28.98 6.10
C SER A 9 -12.92 -29.23 5.56
N GLU A 10 -12.62 -28.98 4.29
CA GLU A 10 -11.25 -29.12 3.73
C GLU A 10 -10.41 -27.82 3.77
N SER A 11 -10.99 -26.73 4.29
CA SER A 11 -10.38 -25.39 4.25
C SER A 11 -9.22 -25.17 5.22
N TYR A 12 -8.98 -26.10 6.17
CA TYR A 12 -7.99 -25.90 7.24
C TYR A 12 -6.76 -26.82 7.20
N LEU A 13 -6.68 -27.79 6.27
CA LEU A 13 -5.60 -28.80 6.26
C LEU A 13 -4.76 -28.88 4.97
N SER A 14 -4.87 -27.93 4.05
CA SER A 14 -4.15 -27.94 2.76
C SER A 14 -2.92 -27.02 2.68
N ILE A 15 -2.37 -26.57 3.82
CA ILE A 15 -1.18 -25.70 3.85
C ILE A 15 0.12 -26.45 3.47
N LEU A 16 0.07 -27.77 3.26
CA LEU A 16 1.20 -28.52 2.72
C LEU A 16 1.16 -28.53 1.17
N PHE A 17 2.03 -27.72 0.55
CA PHE A 17 2.46 -27.78 -0.86
C PHE A 17 1.54 -27.21 -1.97
N ILE A 18 0.73 -26.18 -1.72
CA ILE A 18 0.14 -25.42 -2.82
C ILE A 18 1.15 -24.38 -3.33
N ARG A 19 1.84 -24.69 -4.43
CA ARG A 19 2.76 -23.75 -5.12
C ARG A 19 2.03 -22.54 -5.73
N PHE A 20 0.80 -22.73 -6.18
CA PHE A 20 -0.05 -21.67 -6.73
C PHE A 20 -1.50 -21.89 -6.33
N SER A 21 -2.15 -20.85 -5.81
CA SER A 21 -3.57 -20.87 -5.46
C SER A 21 -4.37 -20.06 -6.49
N LEU A 22 -5.48 -20.64 -6.99
CA LEU A 22 -6.39 -19.98 -7.92
C LEU A 22 -7.53 -19.33 -7.13
N TRP A 23 -7.77 -18.05 -7.37
CA TRP A 23 -8.79 -17.25 -6.71
C TRP A 23 -9.78 -16.67 -7.72
N TYR A 24 -11.03 -16.53 -7.28
CA TYR A 24 -12.10 -15.90 -8.04
C TYR A 24 -12.44 -14.54 -7.42
N LEU A 25 -12.37 -13.49 -8.24
CA LEU A 25 -12.66 -12.12 -7.84
C LEU A 25 -14.07 -11.71 -8.28
N LYS A 26 -14.64 -10.76 -7.54
CA LYS A 26 -15.89 -10.11 -7.96
C LYS A 26 -15.65 -9.35 -9.27
N PRO A 27 -16.55 -9.45 -10.26
CA PRO A 27 -16.44 -8.66 -11.49
C PRO A 27 -16.45 -7.17 -11.20
N TYR A 28 -15.68 -6.40 -11.95
CA TYR A 28 -15.67 -4.94 -11.87
C TYR A 28 -16.87 -4.35 -12.61
N LYS A 29 -17.44 -3.27 -12.07
CA LYS A 29 -18.39 -2.44 -12.82
C LYS A 29 -17.63 -1.69 -13.91
N LEU A 30 -17.99 -1.92 -15.17
CA LEU A 30 -17.34 -1.30 -16.32
C LEU A 30 -18.01 0.04 -16.68
N HIS A 31 -17.20 0.98 -17.18
CA HIS A 31 -17.67 2.22 -17.77
C HIS A 31 -16.88 2.49 -19.05
N LYS A 32 -17.57 2.50 -20.20
CA LYS A 32 -16.96 2.67 -21.54
C LYS A 32 -15.87 1.63 -21.87
N LEU A 33 -16.02 0.41 -21.37
CA LEU A 33 -15.18 -0.74 -21.69
C LEU A 33 -16.07 -1.94 -22.01
N GLU A 34 -15.70 -2.71 -23.03
CA GLU A 34 -16.41 -3.94 -23.44
C GLU A 34 -16.05 -5.11 -22.52
N GLU A 35 -14.76 -5.23 -22.16
CA GLU A 35 -14.24 -6.30 -21.31
C GLU A 35 -13.51 -5.73 -20.08
N GLY A 36 -13.61 -6.46 -18.96
CA GLY A 36 -12.94 -6.14 -17.70
C GLY A 36 -11.66 -6.95 -17.50
N PRO A 37 -10.89 -6.66 -16.43
CA PRO A 37 -9.77 -7.50 -16.06
C PRO A 37 -10.25 -8.91 -15.69
N SER A 38 -9.36 -9.90 -15.84
CA SER A 38 -9.63 -11.30 -15.48
C SER A 38 -10.17 -11.41 -14.05
N THR A 39 -11.26 -12.15 -13.87
CA THR A 39 -11.81 -12.50 -12.56
C THR A 39 -11.10 -13.68 -11.91
N ARG A 40 -10.09 -14.24 -12.58
CA ARG A 40 -9.26 -15.34 -12.08
C ARG A 40 -7.84 -14.85 -11.89
N VAL A 41 -7.29 -15.09 -10.70
CA VAL A 41 -5.91 -14.74 -10.36
C VAL A 41 -5.23 -15.93 -9.73
N THR A 42 -4.00 -16.20 -10.15
CA THR A 42 -3.11 -17.15 -9.51
C THR A 42 -2.12 -16.39 -8.63
N VAL A 43 -1.89 -16.87 -7.41
CA VAL A 43 -0.91 -16.29 -6.49
C VAL A 43 0.04 -17.39 -6.04
N SER A 44 1.34 -17.14 -6.23
CA SER A 44 2.40 -18.02 -5.74
C SER A 44 2.49 -17.95 -4.21
N GLN A 45 3.02 -18.99 -3.58
CA GLN A 45 3.26 -18.96 -2.13
C GLN A 45 4.22 -17.82 -1.75
N GLU A 46 5.26 -17.59 -2.55
CA GLU A 46 6.26 -16.56 -2.33
C GLU A 46 5.65 -15.16 -2.39
N ASP A 47 4.77 -14.89 -3.37
CA ASP A 47 4.07 -13.62 -3.50
C ASP A 47 3.09 -13.41 -2.35
N ALA A 48 2.33 -14.44 -1.97
CA ALA A 48 1.41 -14.36 -0.85
C ALA A 48 2.12 -14.01 0.47
N VAL A 49 3.25 -14.66 0.76
CA VAL A 49 4.06 -14.37 1.95
C VAL A 49 4.64 -12.96 1.89
N ARG A 50 5.15 -12.53 0.73
CA ARG A 50 5.69 -11.18 0.52
C ARG A 50 4.63 -10.10 0.75
N MET A 51 3.46 -10.26 0.14
CA MET A 51 2.32 -9.35 0.31
C MET A 51 1.87 -9.29 1.76
N LEU A 52 1.71 -10.45 2.43
CA LEU A 52 1.30 -10.50 3.83
C LEU A 52 2.29 -9.77 4.75
N ARG A 53 3.60 -9.95 4.54
CA ARG A 53 4.63 -9.22 5.29
C ARG A 53 4.49 -7.71 5.09
N GLN A 54 4.27 -7.25 3.86
CA GLN A 54 4.09 -5.83 3.56
C GLN A 54 2.82 -5.26 4.22
N LEU A 55 1.70 -5.98 4.14
CA LEU A 55 0.43 -5.59 4.78
C LEU A 55 0.60 -5.42 6.29
N LEU A 56 1.19 -6.43 6.95
CA LEU A 56 1.40 -6.42 8.41
C LEU A 56 2.38 -5.33 8.83
N LEU A 57 3.42 -5.07 8.03
CA LEU A 57 4.39 -4.03 8.33
C LEU A 57 3.75 -2.65 8.24
N ILE A 58 2.96 -2.37 7.19
CA ILE A 58 2.22 -1.10 7.09
C ILE A 58 1.27 -0.96 8.28
N ARG A 59 0.50 -2.00 8.62
CA ARG A 59 -0.37 -1.97 9.80
C ARG A 59 0.40 -1.59 11.08
N ARG A 60 1.54 -2.23 11.34
CA ARG A 60 2.38 -1.97 12.52
C ARG A 60 3.00 -0.56 12.49
N LEU A 61 3.42 -0.09 11.32
CA LEU A 61 3.93 1.27 11.12
C LEU A 61 2.85 2.30 11.49
N GLU A 62 1.64 2.15 10.95
CA GLU A 62 0.51 3.05 11.24
C GLU A 62 0.06 2.97 12.72
N THR A 63 0.03 1.77 13.31
CA THR A 63 -0.24 1.62 14.76
C THR A 63 0.80 2.35 15.60
N SER A 64 2.09 2.23 15.25
CA SER A 64 3.18 2.91 15.96
C SER A 64 3.07 4.43 15.81
N ALA A 65 2.79 4.93 14.60
CA ALA A 65 2.54 6.34 14.34
C ALA A 65 1.35 6.87 15.17
N GLY A 66 0.26 6.10 15.25
CA GLY A 66 -0.91 6.43 16.05
C GLY A 66 -0.61 6.49 17.56
N ASN A 67 0.21 5.58 18.08
CA ASN A 67 0.63 5.59 19.49
C ASN A 67 1.52 6.80 19.79
N LEU A 68 2.54 7.06 18.96
CA LEU A 68 3.42 8.21 19.12
C LEU A 68 2.68 9.56 19.01
N TYR A 69 1.60 9.60 18.23
CA TYR A 69 0.71 10.77 18.17
C TYR A 69 -0.05 10.98 19.49
N LYS A 70 -0.60 9.91 20.08
CA LYS A 70 -1.27 9.97 21.40
C LYS A 70 -0.31 10.39 22.52
N GLU A 71 0.94 9.94 22.44
CA GLU A 71 2.02 10.32 23.35
C GLU A 71 2.54 11.76 23.10
N LYS A 72 2.00 12.48 22.11
CA LYS A 72 2.37 13.84 21.71
C LYS A 72 3.82 13.96 21.19
N VAL A 73 4.45 12.83 20.83
CA VAL A 73 5.77 12.81 20.19
C VAL A 73 5.66 13.24 18.73
N VAL A 74 4.65 12.72 18.02
CA VAL A 74 4.24 13.27 16.72
C VAL A 74 3.30 14.44 16.97
N ARG A 75 3.53 15.57 16.28
CA ARG A 75 2.74 16.80 16.42
C ARG A 75 2.18 17.24 15.06
N GLY A 76 1.16 18.10 15.08
CA GLY A 76 0.52 18.59 13.86
C GLY A 76 -0.38 17.52 13.22
N PHE A 77 -0.19 17.25 11.94
CA PHE A 77 -1.02 16.29 11.21
C PHE A 77 -0.45 14.87 11.28
N CYS A 78 -1.33 13.87 11.40
CA CYS A 78 -0.98 12.45 11.31
C CYS A 78 -2.16 11.67 10.71
N HIS A 79 -2.10 11.39 9.41
CA HIS A 79 -3.19 10.72 8.70
C HIS A 79 -2.86 9.26 8.47
N LEU A 80 -3.49 8.38 9.26
CA LEU A 80 -3.26 6.94 9.17
C LEU A 80 -4.03 6.33 8.00
N SER A 81 -3.40 5.39 7.28
CA SER A 81 -4.06 4.55 6.27
C SER A 81 -4.37 3.13 6.77
N SER A 82 -4.52 2.95 8.09
CA SER A 82 -4.93 1.69 8.70
C SER A 82 -6.23 1.17 8.08
N GLY A 83 -6.24 -0.07 7.61
CA GLY A 83 -7.37 -0.68 6.89
C GLY A 83 -7.34 -0.49 5.37
N GLN A 84 -6.38 0.29 4.85
CA GLN A 84 -6.19 0.52 3.40
C GLN A 84 -4.90 -0.12 2.87
N GLU A 85 -4.27 -1.02 3.64
CA GLU A 85 -2.96 -1.60 3.29
C GLU A 85 -3.02 -2.39 1.97
N ALA A 86 -4.13 -3.09 1.73
CA ALA A 86 -4.35 -3.87 0.52
C ALA A 86 -4.35 -3.01 -0.76
N ILE A 87 -4.73 -1.74 -0.66
CA ILE A 87 -4.69 -0.80 -1.79
C ILE A 87 -3.24 -0.56 -2.19
N ALA A 88 -2.41 -0.14 -1.22
CA ALA A 88 -1.03 0.22 -1.50
C ALA A 88 -0.19 -1.00 -1.92
N VAL A 89 -0.31 -2.12 -1.18
CA VAL A 89 0.41 -3.36 -1.49
C VAL A 89 -0.04 -3.94 -2.83
N GLY A 90 -1.35 -4.01 -3.08
CA GLY A 90 -1.89 -4.57 -4.32
C GLY A 90 -1.42 -3.80 -5.55
N ILE A 91 -1.45 -2.47 -5.51
CA ILE A 91 -0.91 -1.63 -6.59
C ILE A 91 0.60 -1.84 -6.73
N ARG A 92 1.36 -1.77 -5.62
CA ARG A 92 2.82 -1.92 -5.66
C ARG A 92 3.27 -3.26 -6.24
N CYS A 93 2.52 -4.33 -6.03
CA CYS A 93 2.81 -5.66 -6.59
C CYS A 93 2.73 -5.70 -8.12
N MET A 94 1.94 -4.83 -8.73
CA MET A 94 1.78 -4.74 -10.19
C MET A 94 2.66 -3.65 -10.82
N MET A 95 3.19 -2.72 -10.01
CA MET A 95 4.10 -1.68 -10.48
C MET A 95 5.46 -2.26 -10.92
N ARG A 96 5.94 -1.80 -12.07
CA ARG A 96 7.31 -1.97 -12.55
C ARG A 96 8.23 -1.00 -11.83
N GLU A 97 9.53 -1.21 -11.88
CA GLU A 97 10.51 -0.39 -11.16
C GLU A 97 10.54 1.08 -11.62
N GLN A 98 10.30 1.30 -12.91
CA GLN A 98 10.22 2.63 -13.53
C GLN A 98 8.89 3.35 -13.28
N ASP A 99 7.87 2.64 -12.79
CA ASP A 99 6.56 3.25 -12.59
C ASP A 99 6.63 4.25 -11.44
N SER A 100 5.99 5.39 -11.65
CA SER A 100 5.92 6.44 -10.65
C SER A 100 4.54 6.47 -9.97
N ILE A 101 4.51 6.95 -8.73
CA ILE A 101 3.27 7.16 -8.00
C ILE A 101 3.28 8.48 -7.23
N ILE A 102 2.09 9.05 -7.08
CA ILE A 102 1.81 10.18 -6.21
C ILE A 102 0.62 9.85 -5.33
N SER A 103 0.57 10.38 -4.11
CA SER A 103 -0.56 10.19 -3.20
C SER A 103 -1.03 11.52 -2.60
N GLY A 104 -2.19 11.46 -1.94
CA GLY A 104 -2.61 12.49 -0.99
C GLY A 104 -1.83 12.39 0.32
N TYR A 105 -2.30 13.06 1.36
CA TYR A 105 -1.61 13.14 2.66
C TYR A 105 -1.60 11.83 3.48
N ARG A 106 -2.33 10.78 3.08
CA ARG A 106 -2.24 9.42 3.66
C ARG A 106 -1.15 8.63 2.95
N SER A 107 0.10 8.89 3.31
CA SER A 107 1.25 8.55 2.47
C SER A 107 2.31 7.64 3.12
N HIS A 108 2.19 7.28 4.39
CA HIS A 108 3.27 6.57 5.11
C HIS A 108 3.53 5.17 4.52
N GLY A 109 2.46 4.40 4.26
CA GLY A 109 2.56 3.09 3.60
C GLY A 109 3.18 3.17 2.20
N TRP A 110 2.88 4.25 1.44
CA TRP A 110 3.49 4.49 0.13
C TRP A 110 4.97 4.82 0.25
N ALA A 111 5.36 5.69 1.16
CA ALA A 111 6.77 5.99 1.41
C ALA A 111 7.55 4.71 1.72
N TYR A 112 7.00 3.84 2.56
CA TYR A 112 7.59 2.54 2.85
C TYR A 112 7.74 1.65 1.60
N LEU A 113 6.66 1.44 0.86
CA LEU A 113 6.65 0.59 -0.33
C LEU A 113 7.52 1.11 -1.48
N MET A 114 7.81 2.41 -1.48
CA MET A 114 8.67 3.09 -2.43
C MET A 114 10.12 3.25 -1.92
N GLY A 115 10.49 2.53 -0.85
CA GLY A 115 11.88 2.33 -0.44
C GLY A 115 12.33 3.11 0.79
N VAL A 116 11.46 3.90 1.43
CA VAL A 116 11.80 4.54 2.70
C VAL A 116 11.71 3.50 3.82
N SER A 117 12.74 3.38 4.66
CA SER A 117 12.68 2.46 5.78
C SER A 117 11.57 2.86 6.78
N PRO A 118 10.92 1.91 7.46
CA PRO A 118 9.90 2.23 8.48
C PRO A 118 10.45 3.16 9.58
N ALA A 119 11.72 2.98 9.95
CA ALA A 119 12.41 3.83 10.91
C ALA A 119 12.51 5.28 10.40
N ASN A 120 12.87 5.49 9.13
CA ASN A 120 12.95 6.83 8.55
C ASN A 120 11.58 7.48 8.40
N VAL A 121 10.52 6.70 8.13
CA VAL A 121 9.14 7.20 8.16
C VAL A 121 8.77 7.71 9.55
N LEU A 122 9.01 6.90 10.60
CA LEU A 122 8.75 7.32 11.99
C LEU A 122 9.63 8.49 12.43
N CYS A 123 10.89 8.55 11.99
CA CYS A 123 11.77 9.69 12.23
C CYS A 123 11.22 10.96 11.59
N GLU A 124 10.68 10.89 10.38
CA GLU A 124 10.05 12.03 9.72
C GLU A 124 8.80 12.50 10.48
N LEU A 125 7.94 11.56 10.90
CA LEU A 125 6.76 11.87 11.70
C LEU A 125 7.09 12.55 13.03
N THR A 126 8.20 12.16 13.65
CA THR A 126 8.67 12.72 14.93
C THR A 126 9.60 13.93 14.75
N GLY A 127 9.73 14.46 13.52
CA GLY A 127 10.49 15.69 13.22
C GLY A 127 12.00 15.55 13.41
N ARG A 128 12.56 14.36 13.18
CA ARG A 128 13.99 14.06 13.40
C ARG A 128 14.79 14.19 12.11
N ARG A 129 16.08 14.54 12.26
CA ARG A 129 17.03 14.73 11.14
C ARG A 129 17.14 13.49 10.23
N SER A 130 16.97 12.29 10.79
CA SER A 130 17.03 11.02 10.05
C SER A 130 15.76 10.70 9.25
N GLY A 131 14.73 11.56 9.32
CA GLY A 131 13.54 11.44 8.49
C GLY A 131 13.86 11.55 7.00
N CYS A 132 13.01 10.99 6.14
CA CYS A 132 13.21 11.01 4.68
C CYS A 132 13.25 12.42 4.07
N SER A 133 12.63 13.41 4.72
CA SER A 133 12.69 14.84 4.38
C SER A 133 13.43 15.64 5.47
N ARG A 134 14.29 14.96 6.26
CA ARG A 134 15.06 15.52 7.38
C ARG A 134 14.20 16.18 8.46
N GLY A 135 12.98 15.69 8.68
CA GLY A 135 12.04 16.19 9.68
C GLY A 135 11.33 17.49 9.28
N LYS A 136 11.48 17.94 8.02
CA LYS A 136 10.86 19.17 7.53
C LYS A 136 9.48 18.95 6.92
N GLY A 137 9.18 17.72 6.49
CA GLY A 137 7.95 17.39 5.77
C GLY A 137 6.84 16.87 6.68
N GLY A 138 7.20 16.11 7.72
CA GLY A 138 6.23 15.48 8.62
C GLY A 138 5.32 14.47 7.91
N SER A 139 4.12 14.24 8.46
CA SER A 139 3.18 13.21 7.96
C SER A 139 2.76 13.38 6.50
N MET A 140 2.56 14.62 6.07
CA MET A 140 1.95 14.88 4.76
C MET A 140 2.98 14.92 3.62
N HIS A 141 4.28 15.13 3.89
CA HIS A 141 5.28 15.45 2.86
C HIS A 141 6.51 14.54 2.93
N MET A 142 6.30 13.27 2.58
CA MET A 142 7.36 12.27 2.42
C MET A 142 7.61 12.02 0.94
N TYR A 143 8.87 11.85 0.53
CA TYR A 143 9.26 11.63 -0.87
C TYR A 143 10.26 10.48 -0.98
N ALA A 144 10.29 9.81 -2.13
CA ALA A 144 11.27 8.78 -2.46
C ALA A 144 11.50 8.71 -3.97
N SER A 145 12.41 7.84 -4.42
CA SER A 145 12.60 7.60 -5.86
C SER A 145 11.29 7.13 -6.49
N ASN A 146 10.89 7.75 -7.61
CA ASN A 146 9.62 7.50 -8.31
C ASN A 146 8.35 7.66 -7.42
N PHE A 147 8.49 8.28 -6.24
CA PHE A 147 7.39 8.63 -5.35
C PHE A 147 7.36 10.13 -5.15
N TYR A 148 6.44 10.80 -5.85
CA TYR A 148 6.27 12.25 -5.82
C TYR A 148 5.52 12.76 -4.58
N GLY A 149 5.40 11.89 -3.60
CA GLY A 149 5.08 12.22 -2.24
C GLY A 149 3.61 12.33 -1.91
N GLY A 150 3.38 12.69 -0.64
CA GLY A 150 2.08 13.05 -0.13
C GLY A 150 1.78 14.53 -0.37
N ASN A 151 0.55 14.81 -0.80
CA ASN A 151 0.07 16.16 -1.05
C ASN A 151 -0.98 16.55 0.00
N GLY A 152 -0.72 17.66 0.70
CA GLY A 152 -1.64 18.23 1.68
C GLY A 152 -2.82 18.98 1.04
N ILE A 153 -2.68 19.42 -0.20
CA ILE A 153 -3.75 20.10 -0.95
C ILE A 153 -4.58 19.07 -1.70
N VAL A 154 -5.84 18.92 -1.30
CA VAL A 154 -6.77 17.94 -1.86
C VAL A 154 -6.98 18.21 -3.35
N GLY A 155 -6.66 17.23 -4.18
CA GLY A 155 -6.88 17.27 -5.64
C GLY A 155 -5.67 17.75 -6.44
N ALA A 156 -4.73 18.47 -5.82
CA ALA A 156 -3.54 18.99 -6.50
C ALA A 156 -2.64 17.87 -7.06
N GLN A 157 -2.56 16.73 -6.35
CA GLN A 157 -1.76 15.58 -6.77
C GLN A 157 -2.13 15.05 -8.15
N SER A 158 -3.41 15.13 -8.53
CA SER A 158 -3.88 14.64 -9.82
C SER A 158 -3.30 15.45 -10.97
N THR A 159 -3.29 16.78 -10.85
CA THR A 159 -2.72 17.70 -11.84
C THR A 159 -1.20 17.54 -11.91
N ILE A 160 -0.52 17.42 -10.77
CA ILE A 160 0.94 17.24 -10.71
C ILE A 160 1.37 15.98 -11.47
N LEU A 161 0.64 14.87 -11.33
CA LEU A 161 0.96 13.63 -12.03
C LEU A 161 0.83 13.75 -13.55
N LEU A 162 -0.20 14.47 -14.02
CA LEU A 162 -0.50 14.60 -15.45
C LEU A 162 0.55 15.43 -16.19
N ILE A 163 1.04 16.51 -15.58
CA ILE A 163 2.02 17.41 -16.21
C ILE A 163 3.36 16.71 -16.44
N ARG A 164 3.71 15.70 -15.63
CA ARG A 164 5.00 15.01 -15.71
C ARG A 164 5.06 13.89 -16.75
N LYS A 165 3.97 13.66 -17.50
CA LYS A 165 3.91 12.65 -18.57
C LYS A 165 4.43 13.17 -19.92
N HIS A 166 4.91 14.42 -19.95
CA HIS A 166 5.56 15.10 -21.08
C HIS A 166 6.99 15.49 -20.67
#